data_AF-A0A1Y0I4M1-F1
#
_entry.id   AF-A0A1Y0I4M1-F1
#
_cell.length_a   1.000
_cell.length_b   1.000
_cell.length_c   1.000
_cell.angle_alpha   90.00
_cell.angle_beta   90.00
_cell.angle_gamma   90.00
#
_symmetry.space_group_name_H-M   'P 1'
#
loop_
_entity.id
_entity.type
_entity.pdbx_description
1 polymer ?
#
loop_
_entity_poly.entity_id
_entity_poly.type
_entity_poly.pdbx_seq_one_letter_code
_entity_poly.pdbx_strand_id
1 'polypeptide(L)'
;MILNSNQFATVILLWATLSQPCTAANLFIPENGSLNVNSEALVFGAAGTEKVSIANTSYVQLDGNIEILELTEPLASYQFSVTGTIISIYRDNLVNAQFLGLNQSVQVIFSDGSATLTLTGLNQAQLGTQSLSMNPQAIETPLDDPENTIDASCPSATDETPISPGPYDHLLAVATSTDGLNFSGDQSVLLEHASAPDAVIGPDDKTWIYYVNGSPGQHAIFIAQVSDDGTVTPFNCVRINGQVDTQAVDPDVLRLSDGGYQLFFNPLVSASGSENEGIYYATSTDGIHFSSATQIIAQTGALNPSGIHLNDGSWLLTFTDESRTYIANSTDDESYEIIADFPPGIPELNYQSDNNEIRLYNAELTGLEVRVSIDNGLTWNELQATAPGVQDPSILKHSSSEWLLYYRFTD
;
A
#
# COMPACT_ATOMS: atom_id res chain seq x y z
N MET A 1 45.10 72.38 -16.35
CA MET A 1 45.34 70.92 -16.32
C MET A 1 45.12 70.48 -14.89
N ILE A 2 43.99 69.84 -14.63
CA ILE A 2 43.45 69.52 -13.30
C ILE A 2 44.13 68.23 -12.82
N LEU A 3 44.72 68.26 -11.63
CA LEU A 3 45.22 67.06 -10.95
C LEU A 3 44.09 66.50 -10.09
N ASN A 4 43.68 65.25 -10.36
CA ASN A 4 42.66 64.52 -9.62
C ASN A 4 43.25 63.47 -8.67
N SER A 5 42.57 63.41 -7.54
CA SER A 5 42.56 62.55 -6.36
C SER A 5 42.88 61.05 -6.45
N ASN A 6 43.51 60.58 -5.37
CA ASN A 6 43.21 59.40 -4.54
C ASN A 6 43.06 58.01 -5.18
N GLN A 7 44.03 57.13 -4.94
CA GLN A 7 43.81 55.68 -4.83
C GLN A 7 44.12 55.23 -3.40
N PHE A 8 43.08 54.77 -2.67
CA PHE A 8 43.24 53.95 -1.47
C PHE A 8 43.06 52.49 -1.89
N ALA A 9 44.09 51.67 -1.71
CA ALA A 9 44.01 50.23 -1.86
C ALA A 9 43.44 49.63 -0.57
N THR A 10 42.23 49.07 -0.66
CA THR A 10 41.63 48.25 0.40
C THR A 10 42.26 46.86 0.37
N VAL A 11 43.09 46.55 1.37
CA VAL A 11 43.58 45.20 1.63
C VAL A 11 42.50 44.45 2.43
N ILE A 12 41.81 43.50 1.79
CA ILE A 12 40.90 42.58 2.47
C ILE A 12 41.75 41.43 3.02
N LEU A 13 41.94 41.37 4.35
CA LEU A 13 42.43 40.17 5.03
C LEU A 13 41.26 39.18 5.18
N LEU A 14 41.23 38.13 4.35
CA LEU A 14 40.45 36.93 4.62
C LEU A 14 41.12 36.15 5.76
N TRP A 15 40.49 36.13 6.93
CA TRP A 15 40.83 35.16 7.98
C TRP A 15 40.20 33.83 7.61
N ALA A 16 40.99 32.91 7.05
CA ALA A 16 40.61 31.50 6.96
C ALA A 16 40.72 30.91 8.38
N THR A 17 39.58 30.80 9.07
CA THR A 17 39.49 29.96 10.26
C THR A 17 39.66 28.52 9.81
N LEU A 18 40.82 27.93 10.06
CA LEU A 18 41.04 26.48 9.96
C LEU A 18 40.14 25.81 11.00
N SER A 19 38.93 25.43 10.60
CA SER A 19 38.11 24.48 11.36
C SER A 19 38.90 23.17 11.43
N GLN A 20 39.19 22.71 12.65
CA GLN A 20 39.68 21.35 12.83
C GLN A 20 38.68 20.40 12.18
N PRO A 21 39.11 19.44 11.35
CA PRO A 21 38.21 18.46 10.79
C PRO A 21 37.58 17.69 11.95
N CYS A 22 36.26 17.80 12.11
CA CYS A 22 35.53 16.88 12.97
C CYS A 22 35.82 15.48 12.42
N THR A 23 36.38 14.60 13.25
CA THR A 23 36.46 13.19 12.91
C THR A 23 35.04 12.66 12.77
N ALA A 24 34.69 12.13 11.60
CA ALA A 24 33.39 11.48 11.36
C ALA A 24 33.12 10.44 12.45
N ALA A 25 31.86 10.37 12.92
CA ALA A 25 31.46 9.40 13.92
C ALA A 25 31.44 7.99 13.29
N ASN A 26 31.93 6.98 14.01
CA ASN A 26 31.74 5.58 13.62
C ASN A 26 30.43 5.08 14.22
N LEU A 27 29.48 4.68 13.37
CA LEU A 27 28.17 4.18 13.75
C LEU A 27 28.04 2.71 13.33
N PHE A 28 27.48 1.88 14.21
CA PHE A 28 27.28 0.45 13.96
C PHE A 28 25.80 0.14 14.05
N ILE A 29 25.28 -0.54 13.04
CA ILE A 29 23.88 -0.98 12.99
C ILE A 29 23.83 -2.41 13.54
N PRO A 30 22.94 -2.73 14.49
CA PRO A 30 22.73 -4.11 14.90
C PRO A 30 22.13 -4.94 13.75
N GLU A 31 22.20 -6.26 13.85
CA GLU A 31 21.54 -7.18 12.90
C GLU A 31 20.07 -6.80 12.68
N ASN A 32 19.68 -6.62 11.41
CA ASN A 32 18.35 -6.15 10.98
C ASN A 32 17.95 -4.76 11.50
N GLY A 33 18.93 -3.94 11.90
CA GLY A 33 18.70 -2.62 12.45
C GLY A 33 18.50 -1.54 11.39
N SER A 34 17.97 -0.40 11.83
CA SER A 34 17.84 0.81 11.02
C SER A 34 18.55 1.98 11.69
N LEU A 35 19.14 2.87 10.89
CA LEU A 35 19.84 4.06 11.39
C LEU A 35 19.53 5.29 10.54
N ASN A 36 19.04 6.34 11.21
CA ASN A 36 18.89 7.67 10.61
C ASN A 36 20.18 8.49 10.82
N VAL A 37 20.81 8.92 9.73
CA VAL A 37 22.07 9.67 9.75
C VAL A 37 21.82 11.11 9.31
N ASN A 38 22.16 12.06 10.19
CA ASN A 38 21.94 13.51 9.98
C ASN A 38 23.23 14.34 10.11
N SER A 39 24.38 13.69 10.18
CA SER A 39 25.71 14.31 10.28
C SER A 39 26.76 13.40 9.63
N GLU A 40 27.98 13.90 9.44
CA GLU A 40 29.06 13.11 8.82
C GLU A 40 29.40 11.87 9.66
N ALA A 41 29.31 10.70 9.05
CA ALA A 41 29.51 9.43 9.72
C ALA A 41 30.11 8.37 8.78
N LEU A 42 30.80 7.41 9.40
CA LEU A 42 31.17 6.13 8.80
C LEU A 42 30.27 5.07 9.44
N VAL A 43 29.42 4.45 8.63
CA VAL A 43 28.39 3.50 9.06
C VAL A 43 28.79 2.09 8.67
N PHE A 44 28.66 1.17 9.62
CA PHE A 44 28.96 -0.25 9.45
C PHE A 44 27.72 -1.08 9.70
N GLY A 45 27.32 -1.88 8.71
CA GLY A 45 26.35 -2.96 8.85
C GLY A 45 26.94 -4.15 9.60
N ALA A 46 26.06 -5.02 10.09
CA ALA A 46 26.43 -6.23 10.80
C ALA A 46 26.16 -7.45 9.92
N ALA A 47 24.98 -8.05 10.08
CA ALA A 47 24.50 -9.18 9.32
C ALA A 47 22.98 -9.13 9.36
N GLY A 48 22.32 -9.36 8.22
CA GLY A 48 20.86 -9.28 8.14
C GLY A 48 20.44 -8.31 7.05
N THR A 49 19.35 -7.58 7.30
CA THR A 49 18.86 -6.50 6.43
C THR A 49 18.96 -5.18 7.17
N GLU A 50 20.09 -4.50 7.02
CA GLU A 50 20.35 -3.20 7.63
C GLU A 50 19.93 -2.05 6.72
N LYS A 51 19.23 -1.07 7.31
CA LYS A 51 18.76 0.13 6.63
C LYS A 51 19.48 1.38 7.14
N VAL A 52 19.94 2.21 6.20
CA VAL A 52 20.45 3.55 6.49
C VAL A 52 19.58 4.59 5.80
N SER A 53 19.05 5.55 6.55
CA SER A 53 18.30 6.67 6.00
C SER A 53 19.11 7.97 6.12
N ILE A 54 19.27 8.69 5.01
CA ILE A 54 20.03 9.94 4.95
C ILE A 54 19.08 11.09 4.58
N ALA A 55 18.73 11.90 5.57
CA ALA A 55 17.74 12.97 5.41
C ALA A 55 18.29 14.32 4.94
N ASN A 56 19.61 14.53 5.01
CA ASN A 56 20.26 15.82 4.73
C ASN A 56 21.50 15.66 3.83
N THR A 57 22.14 16.78 3.46
CA THR A 57 23.38 16.83 2.66
C THR A 57 24.64 16.35 3.40
N SER A 58 24.50 15.58 4.49
CA SER A 58 25.64 15.06 5.23
C SER A 58 26.39 14.05 4.38
N TYR A 59 27.71 14.09 4.41
CA TYR A 59 28.55 13.09 3.76
C TYR A 59 28.58 11.83 4.63
N VAL A 60 28.00 10.73 4.15
CA VAL A 60 27.98 9.44 4.85
C VAL A 60 28.80 8.42 4.08
N GLN A 61 29.76 7.79 4.75
CA GLN A 61 30.46 6.62 4.23
C GLN A 61 29.78 5.36 4.74
N LEU A 62 29.47 4.46 3.82
CA LEU A 62 28.78 3.20 4.07
C LEU A 62 29.77 2.07 3.79
N ASP A 63 29.81 1.09 4.68
CA ASP A 63 30.53 -0.15 4.43
C ASP A 63 29.76 -1.03 3.43
N GLY A 64 30.36 -2.17 3.08
CA GLY A 64 29.78 -3.06 2.08
C GLY A 64 28.55 -3.81 2.58
N ASN A 65 28.31 -3.90 3.89
CA ASN A 65 27.27 -4.75 4.49
C ASN A 65 25.95 -4.00 4.74
N ILE A 66 25.65 -2.95 3.97
CA ILE A 66 24.37 -2.25 4.07
C ILE A 66 23.47 -2.76 2.95
N GLU A 67 22.30 -3.30 3.29
CA GLU A 67 21.35 -3.84 2.32
C GLU A 67 20.40 -2.79 1.77
N ILE A 68 20.03 -1.78 2.59
CA ILE A 68 19.06 -0.75 2.20
C ILE A 68 19.63 0.65 2.48
N LEU A 69 19.61 1.50 1.45
CA LEU A 69 19.90 2.92 1.56
C LEU A 69 18.65 3.73 1.20
N GLU A 70 18.13 4.50 2.14
CA GLU A 70 16.99 5.41 1.93
C GLU A 70 17.46 6.86 1.80
N LEU A 71 17.02 7.48 0.71
CA LEU A 71 17.29 8.85 0.30
C LEU A 71 15.96 9.60 0.21
N THR A 72 15.86 10.78 0.81
CA THR A 72 14.57 11.46 1.03
C THR A 72 14.03 12.24 -0.18
N GLU A 73 14.76 12.30 -1.28
CA GLU A 73 14.39 13.05 -2.48
C GLU A 73 14.15 12.11 -3.67
N PRO A 74 13.52 12.58 -4.76
CA PRO A 74 13.32 11.74 -5.94
C PRO A 74 14.66 11.39 -6.61
N LEU A 75 14.70 10.31 -7.40
CA LEU A 75 15.89 9.86 -8.14
C LEU A 75 16.54 11.01 -8.93
N ALA A 76 15.74 11.88 -9.54
CA ALA A 76 16.19 13.01 -10.36
C ALA A 76 17.03 14.06 -9.58
N SER A 77 16.96 14.06 -8.25
CA SER A 77 17.76 14.95 -7.38
C SER A 77 19.20 14.45 -7.19
N TYR A 78 19.51 13.24 -7.65
CA TYR A 78 20.79 12.58 -7.42
C TYR A 78 21.61 12.37 -8.69
N GLN A 79 22.93 12.33 -8.52
CA GLN A 79 23.87 11.85 -9.53
C GLN A 79 24.69 10.70 -8.95
N PHE A 80 25.18 9.83 -9.83
CA PHE A 80 25.89 8.62 -9.45
C PHE A 80 27.23 8.53 -10.20
N SER A 81 28.25 8.02 -9.53
CA SER A 81 29.52 7.64 -10.16
C SER A 81 30.12 6.39 -9.52
N VAL A 82 31.02 5.72 -10.25
CA VAL A 82 31.80 4.58 -9.75
C VAL A 82 33.28 4.75 -10.09
N THR A 83 34.16 4.60 -9.10
CA THR A 83 35.63 4.60 -9.27
C THR A 83 36.24 3.49 -8.44
N GLY A 84 36.90 2.54 -9.10
CA GLY A 84 37.34 1.29 -8.48
C GLY A 84 36.13 0.49 -7.99
N THR A 85 36.06 0.26 -6.68
CA THR A 85 34.92 -0.35 -6.00
C THR A 85 34.02 0.67 -5.30
N ILE A 86 34.41 1.95 -5.34
CA ILE A 86 33.71 3.02 -4.63
C ILE A 86 32.58 3.53 -5.50
N ILE A 87 31.37 3.52 -4.97
CA ILE A 87 30.19 4.15 -5.60
C ILE A 87 29.88 5.42 -4.81
N SER A 88 29.72 6.54 -5.50
CA SER A 88 29.40 7.83 -4.89
C SER A 88 28.07 8.36 -5.41
N ILE A 89 27.24 8.81 -4.48
CA ILE A 89 25.92 9.39 -4.72
C ILE A 89 26.01 10.86 -4.35
N TYR A 90 25.64 11.72 -5.29
CA TYR A 90 25.76 13.17 -5.16
C TYR A 90 24.40 13.81 -5.12
N ARG A 91 24.27 14.86 -4.32
CA ARG A 91 23.14 15.80 -4.31
C ARG A 91 23.71 17.21 -4.41
N ASP A 92 23.18 18.04 -5.30
CA ASP A 92 23.67 19.41 -5.52
C ASP A 92 25.19 19.50 -5.82
N ASN A 93 25.75 18.50 -6.52
CA ASN A 93 27.18 18.32 -6.80
C ASN A 93 28.08 18.09 -5.57
N LEU A 94 27.49 17.81 -4.40
CA LEU A 94 28.21 17.38 -3.19
C LEU A 94 28.00 15.89 -2.98
N VAL A 95 29.04 15.19 -2.52
CA VAL A 95 28.91 13.76 -2.19
C VAL A 95 28.03 13.64 -0.95
N ASN A 96 26.89 12.98 -1.10
CA ASN A 96 25.93 12.74 -0.04
C ASN A 96 26.15 11.36 0.60
N ALA A 97 26.38 10.33 -0.21
CA ALA A 97 26.69 8.99 0.28
C ALA A 97 27.83 8.36 -0.54
N GLN A 98 28.61 7.50 0.10
CA GLN A 98 29.67 6.75 -0.55
C GLN A 98 29.76 5.33 0.00
N PHE A 99 29.56 4.34 -0.86
CA PHE A 99 29.90 2.95 -0.56
C PHE A 99 31.39 2.73 -0.77
N LEU A 100 32.10 2.19 0.22
CA LEU A 100 33.53 1.87 0.12
C LEU A 100 33.82 0.53 -0.59
N GLY A 101 32.80 -0.01 -1.24
CA GLY A 101 32.72 -1.35 -1.80
C GLY A 101 31.31 -1.88 -1.59
N LEU A 102 30.89 -2.81 -2.42
CA LEU A 102 29.67 -3.59 -2.19
C LEU A 102 30.05 -5.07 -2.14
N ASN A 103 29.55 -5.79 -1.16
CA ASN A 103 29.67 -7.26 -1.08
C ASN A 103 28.43 -7.96 -1.69
N GLN A 104 27.34 -7.22 -1.90
CA GLN A 104 26.04 -7.64 -2.42
C GLN A 104 25.33 -6.47 -3.10
N SER A 105 24.19 -6.73 -3.74
CA SER A 105 23.33 -5.66 -4.25
C SER A 105 22.67 -4.89 -3.09
N VAL A 106 22.48 -3.59 -3.28
CA VAL A 106 21.86 -2.69 -2.31
C VAL A 106 20.58 -2.13 -2.89
N GLN A 107 19.52 -2.10 -2.11
CA GLN A 107 18.30 -1.41 -2.51
C GLN A 107 18.39 0.06 -2.15
N VAL A 108 18.28 0.93 -3.15
CA VAL A 108 18.28 2.37 -2.95
C VAL A 108 16.84 2.86 -3.05
N ILE A 109 16.30 3.35 -1.95
CA ILE A 109 14.95 3.91 -1.84
C ILE A 109 15.05 5.43 -2.02
N PHE A 110 14.19 5.96 -2.87
CA PHE A 110 13.97 7.38 -3.16
C PHE A 110 12.55 7.76 -2.75
N SER A 111 12.21 9.05 -2.78
CA SER A 111 10.81 9.47 -2.51
C SER A 111 9.83 9.09 -3.62
N ASP A 112 10.31 8.72 -4.79
CA ASP A 112 9.53 8.42 -6.00
C ASP A 112 9.67 6.96 -6.48
N GLY A 113 10.27 6.09 -5.66
CA GLY A 113 10.58 4.73 -6.07
C GLY A 113 11.82 4.15 -5.43
N SER A 114 12.18 2.92 -5.76
CA SER A 114 13.44 2.28 -5.40
C SER A 114 14.11 1.67 -6.63
N ALA A 115 15.42 1.46 -6.54
CA ALA A 115 16.16 0.73 -7.57
C ALA A 115 17.30 -0.06 -6.93
N THR A 116 17.64 -1.18 -7.56
CA THR A 116 18.76 -2.02 -7.11
C THR A 116 20.08 -1.46 -7.62
N LEU A 117 20.99 -1.14 -6.69
CA LEU A 117 22.38 -0.75 -6.93
C LEU A 117 23.29 -1.99 -6.84
N THR A 118 24.08 -2.26 -7.88
CA THR A 118 24.97 -3.42 -7.92
C THR A 118 26.38 -3.03 -8.40
N LEU A 119 27.41 -3.52 -7.73
CA LEU A 119 28.80 -3.45 -8.21
C LEU A 119 29.14 -4.73 -8.98
N THR A 120 29.26 -4.64 -10.31
CA THR A 120 29.48 -5.80 -11.19
C THR A 120 30.96 -6.03 -11.50
N GLY A 121 31.83 -5.08 -11.17
CA GLY A 121 33.28 -5.20 -11.32
C GLY A 121 34.03 -3.89 -11.03
N LEU A 122 35.34 -3.88 -11.29
CA LEU A 122 36.16 -2.67 -11.12
C LEU A 122 35.73 -1.58 -12.11
N ASN A 123 35.33 -0.42 -11.59
CA ASN A 123 34.72 0.69 -12.34
C ASN A 123 33.40 0.30 -13.04
N GLN A 124 32.70 -0.73 -12.57
CA GLN A 124 31.47 -1.22 -13.19
C GLN A 124 30.41 -1.39 -12.10
N ALA A 125 29.41 -0.53 -12.14
CA ALA A 125 28.24 -0.60 -11.28
C ALA A 125 26.98 -0.25 -12.08
N GLN A 126 25.82 -0.65 -11.59
CA GLN A 126 24.53 -0.38 -12.20
C GLN A 126 23.51 0.06 -11.15
N LEU A 127 22.61 0.98 -11.51
CA LEU A 127 21.40 1.31 -10.76
C LEU A 127 20.20 0.93 -11.63
N GLY A 128 19.41 -0.04 -11.18
CA GLY A 128 18.42 -0.71 -12.03
C GLY A 128 19.12 -1.33 -13.25
N THR A 129 18.74 -0.87 -14.45
CA THR A 129 19.36 -1.35 -15.71
C THR A 129 20.46 -0.44 -16.25
N GLN A 130 20.71 0.71 -15.61
CA GLN A 130 21.62 1.74 -16.12
C GLN A 130 23.03 1.60 -15.54
N SER A 131 24.04 1.64 -16.40
CA SER A 131 25.44 1.59 -15.97
C SER A 131 25.94 2.95 -15.45
N LEU A 132 26.62 2.92 -14.32
CA LEU A 132 27.27 4.10 -13.75
C LEU A 132 28.59 4.41 -14.49
N SER A 133 28.91 5.70 -14.62
CA SER A 133 30.18 6.15 -15.20
C SER A 133 31.17 6.57 -14.12
N MET A 134 32.43 6.82 -14.50
CA MET A 134 33.43 7.38 -13.56
C MET A 134 33.17 8.86 -13.22
N ASN A 135 32.34 9.55 -14.01
CA ASN A 135 31.94 10.93 -13.73
C ASN A 135 30.51 10.95 -13.15
N PRO A 136 30.20 11.88 -12.22
CA PRO A 136 28.84 12.07 -11.73
C PRO A 136 27.88 12.33 -12.89
N GLN A 137 26.82 11.54 -12.97
CA GLN A 137 25.75 11.72 -13.95
C GLN A 137 24.39 11.40 -13.32
N ALA A 138 23.34 12.11 -13.75
CA ALA A 138 21.97 11.70 -13.46
C ALA A 138 21.68 10.36 -14.14
N ILE A 139 20.84 9.55 -13.52
CA ILE A 139 20.41 8.24 -14.04
C ILE A 139 18.90 8.27 -14.22
N GLU A 140 18.43 7.77 -15.35
CA GLU A 140 17.02 7.51 -15.62
C GLU A 140 16.83 6.00 -15.71
N THR A 141 16.25 5.41 -14.67
CA THR A 141 15.86 3.99 -14.66
C THR A 141 14.40 3.90 -14.20
N PRO A 142 13.62 2.93 -14.70
CA PRO A 142 12.37 2.57 -14.04
C PRO A 142 12.67 2.31 -12.56
N LEU A 143 11.83 2.86 -11.70
CA LEU A 143 11.88 2.62 -10.27
C LEU A 143 10.81 1.58 -9.92
N ASP A 144 11.17 0.69 -9.00
CA ASP A 144 10.22 -0.14 -8.29
C ASP A 144 9.48 0.74 -7.27
N ASP A 145 8.26 0.40 -6.86
CA ASP A 145 7.58 1.14 -5.78
C ASP A 145 8.47 1.12 -4.51
N PRO A 146 8.71 2.26 -3.83
CA PRO A 146 9.68 2.31 -2.73
C PRO A 146 9.30 1.43 -1.54
N GLU A 147 8.07 0.89 -1.49
CA GLU A 147 7.59 0.01 -0.43
C GLU A 147 7.65 -1.50 -0.75
N ASN A 148 8.06 -1.90 -1.97
CA ASN A 148 8.22 -3.32 -2.38
C ASN A 148 9.51 -3.98 -1.84
N THR A 149 10.17 -3.37 -0.88
CA THR A 149 11.61 -3.56 -0.66
C THR A 149 11.94 -4.47 0.52
N ILE A 150 10.97 -4.75 1.38
CA ILE A 150 11.02 -5.84 2.34
C ILE A 150 9.74 -6.64 2.16
N ASP A 151 9.78 -7.60 1.24
CA ASP A 151 8.69 -8.56 1.07
C ASP A 151 8.67 -9.48 2.30
N ALA A 152 8.04 -9.00 3.39
CA ALA A 152 7.68 -9.85 4.50
C ALA A 152 6.83 -10.98 3.93
N SER A 153 7.35 -12.21 3.98
CA SER A 153 6.62 -13.37 3.47
C SER A 153 5.27 -13.46 4.16
N CYS A 154 4.24 -13.83 3.41
CA CYS A 154 2.93 -14.08 3.99
C CYS A 154 3.03 -15.08 5.16
N PRO A 155 2.21 -14.89 6.21
CA PRO A 155 2.23 -15.78 7.36
C PRO A 155 2.05 -17.23 6.93
N SER A 156 2.89 -18.11 7.47
CA SER A 156 2.86 -19.54 7.18
C SER A 156 1.94 -20.25 8.16
N ALA A 157 1.32 -21.33 7.70
CA ALA A 157 0.47 -22.16 8.54
C ALA A 157 1.24 -22.66 9.78
N THR A 158 0.56 -22.64 10.92
CA THR A 158 1.06 -23.15 12.20
C THR A 158 0.21 -24.33 12.67
N ASP A 159 0.73 -25.09 13.64
CA ASP A 159 -0.05 -26.13 14.34
C ASP A 159 -0.99 -25.54 15.42
N GLU A 160 -1.30 -24.24 15.34
CA GLU A 160 -2.20 -23.59 16.30
C GLU A 160 -3.63 -24.10 16.16
N THR A 161 -4.36 -24.07 17.28
CA THR A 161 -5.77 -24.41 17.25
C THR A 161 -6.55 -23.24 16.65
N PRO A 162 -7.39 -23.46 15.62
CA PRO A 162 -8.20 -22.39 15.05
C PRO A 162 -9.12 -21.75 16.09
N ILE A 163 -9.36 -20.45 15.96
CA ILE A 163 -10.39 -19.76 16.73
C ILE A 163 -11.73 -20.01 16.03
N SER A 164 -12.62 -20.76 16.70
CA SER A 164 -13.96 -21.11 16.22
C SER A 164 -15.03 -20.74 17.26
N PRO A 165 -16.18 -20.16 16.86
CA PRO A 165 -16.52 -19.78 15.49
C PRO A 165 -15.68 -18.59 15.01
N GLY A 166 -15.35 -18.56 13.72
CA GLY A 166 -14.56 -17.47 13.12
C GLY A 166 -14.24 -17.73 11.65
N PRO A 167 -13.35 -16.92 11.03
CA PRO A 167 -12.97 -17.05 9.62
C PRO A 167 -12.49 -18.44 9.21
N TYR A 168 -12.02 -19.26 10.16
CA TYR A 168 -11.68 -20.66 9.92
C TYR A 168 -12.88 -21.48 9.44
N ASP A 169 -14.08 -21.22 9.94
CA ASP A 169 -15.27 -22.00 9.58
C ASP A 169 -15.98 -21.47 8.32
N HIS A 170 -15.42 -20.43 7.69
CA HIS A 170 -16.02 -19.76 6.54
C HIS A 170 -15.52 -20.34 5.22
N LEU A 171 -16.43 -20.40 4.24
CA LEU A 171 -16.18 -20.83 2.88
C LEU A 171 -16.56 -19.70 1.92
N LEU A 172 -15.79 -19.50 0.85
CA LEU A 172 -16.15 -18.58 -0.21
C LEU A 172 -16.78 -19.31 -1.40
N ALA A 173 -17.82 -18.70 -1.97
CA ALA A 173 -18.44 -19.12 -3.22
C ALA A 173 -18.65 -17.92 -4.15
N VAL A 174 -19.05 -18.21 -5.39
CA VAL A 174 -19.48 -17.20 -6.37
C VAL A 174 -20.88 -17.52 -6.89
N ALA A 175 -21.67 -16.47 -7.09
CA ALA A 175 -22.92 -16.50 -7.82
C ALA A 175 -22.84 -15.54 -9.01
N THR A 176 -23.62 -15.83 -10.06
CA THR A 176 -23.64 -15.03 -11.28
C THR A 176 -24.99 -14.36 -11.48
N SER A 177 -24.98 -13.20 -12.12
CA SER A 177 -26.18 -12.47 -12.51
C SER A 177 -25.97 -11.76 -13.85
N THR A 178 -27.05 -11.57 -14.61
CA THR A 178 -27.04 -10.76 -15.83
C THR A 178 -27.50 -9.33 -15.61
N ASP A 179 -28.16 -9.06 -14.49
CA ASP A 179 -28.77 -7.76 -14.16
C ASP A 179 -28.20 -7.14 -12.88
N GLY A 180 -27.39 -7.89 -12.12
CA GLY A 180 -26.85 -7.48 -10.83
C GLY A 180 -27.93 -7.39 -9.75
N LEU A 181 -29.05 -8.12 -9.87
CA LEU A 181 -30.13 -8.17 -8.87
C LEU A 181 -30.53 -9.61 -8.55
N ASN A 182 -30.58 -10.45 -9.57
CA ASN A 182 -30.97 -11.85 -9.45
C ASN A 182 -29.73 -12.72 -9.64
N PHE A 183 -29.15 -13.17 -8.52
CA PHE A 183 -27.96 -14.01 -8.48
C PHE A 183 -28.32 -15.48 -8.32
N SER A 184 -27.59 -16.33 -9.05
CA SER A 184 -27.69 -17.78 -8.94
C SER A 184 -26.31 -18.42 -8.88
N GLY A 185 -26.16 -19.39 -7.99
CA GLY A 185 -24.94 -20.16 -7.75
C GLY A 185 -25.29 -21.44 -7.01
N ASP A 186 -24.39 -22.41 -7.03
CA ASP A 186 -24.58 -23.73 -6.40
C ASP A 186 -23.79 -23.88 -5.09
N GLN A 187 -23.22 -22.78 -4.58
CA GLN A 187 -22.33 -22.78 -3.40
C GLN A 187 -21.11 -23.70 -3.56
N SER A 188 -20.62 -23.91 -4.79
CA SER A 188 -19.31 -24.53 -5.00
C SER A 188 -18.23 -23.73 -4.27
N VAL A 189 -17.49 -24.41 -3.40
CA VAL A 189 -16.40 -23.82 -2.62
C VAL A 189 -15.26 -23.38 -3.54
N LEU A 190 -14.92 -22.10 -3.49
CA LEU A 190 -13.77 -21.51 -4.15
C LEU A 190 -12.53 -21.50 -3.24
N LEU A 191 -12.74 -21.11 -1.98
CA LEU A 191 -11.69 -21.02 -0.96
C LEU A 191 -12.26 -21.50 0.38
N GLU A 192 -11.44 -22.27 1.11
CA GLU A 192 -11.71 -22.68 2.48
C GLU A 192 -11.02 -21.72 3.45
N HIS A 193 -11.55 -21.61 4.67
CA HIS A 193 -10.99 -20.77 5.73
C HIS A 193 -10.85 -19.30 5.27
N ALA A 194 -11.81 -18.80 4.52
CA ALA A 194 -11.77 -17.50 3.88
C ALA A 194 -13.07 -16.74 4.14
N SER A 195 -12.93 -15.48 4.57
CA SER A 195 -14.04 -14.61 4.98
C SER A 195 -13.91 -13.22 4.37
N ALA A 196 -15.00 -12.46 4.35
CA ALA A 196 -15.03 -11.08 3.89
C ALA A 196 -14.30 -10.88 2.55
N PRO A 197 -14.79 -11.53 1.47
CA PRO A 197 -14.16 -11.41 0.17
C PRO A 197 -14.39 -10.00 -0.38
N ASP A 198 -13.38 -9.49 -1.09
CA ASP A 198 -13.56 -8.40 -2.04
C ASP A 198 -12.87 -8.70 -3.38
N ALA A 199 -13.57 -8.48 -4.49
CA ALA A 199 -13.14 -8.86 -5.82
C ALA A 199 -12.97 -7.65 -6.74
N VAL A 200 -11.74 -7.48 -7.24
CA VAL A 200 -11.36 -6.38 -8.12
C VAL A 200 -10.58 -6.90 -9.33
N ILE A 201 -10.49 -6.11 -10.40
CA ILE A 201 -9.57 -6.41 -11.50
C ILE A 201 -8.15 -5.98 -11.09
N GLY A 202 -7.23 -6.93 -11.03
CA GLY A 202 -5.82 -6.69 -10.72
C GLY A 202 -5.02 -6.08 -11.88
N PRO A 203 -3.73 -5.77 -11.65
CA PRO A 203 -2.84 -5.12 -12.63
C PRO A 203 -2.54 -5.99 -13.86
N ASP A 204 -2.80 -7.29 -13.79
CA ASP A 204 -2.66 -8.25 -14.87
C ASP A 204 -3.97 -8.53 -15.64
N ASP A 205 -4.97 -7.68 -15.43
CA ASP A 205 -6.32 -7.78 -15.99
C ASP A 205 -7.05 -9.10 -15.63
N LYS A 206 -6.61 -9.77 -14.55
CA LYS A 206 -7.33 -10.90 -13.94
C LYS A 206 -8.15 -10.43 -12.75
N THR A 207 -9.17 -11.19 -12.38
CA THR A 207 -9.87 -10.96 -11.12
C THR A 207 -8.98 -11.41 -9.96
N TRP A 208 -8.78 -10.51 -9.00
CA TRP A 208 -8.15 -10.80 -7.72
C TRP A 208 -9.23 -10.76 -6.64
N ILE A 209 -9.14 -11.67 -5.68
CA ILE A 209 -10.04 -11.76 -4.52
C ILE A 209 -9.19 -11.51 -3.27
N TYR A 210 -9.41 -10.40 -2.61
CA TYR A 210 -8.93 -10.09 -1.28
C TYR A 210 -9.84 -10.79 -0.27
N TYR A 211 -9.29 -11.35 0.79
CA TYR A 211 -10.10 -12.04 1.81
C TYR A 211 -9.34 -12.15 3.13
N VAL A 212 -10.07 -12.26 4.23
CA VAL A 212 -9.51 -12.59 5.54
C VAL A 212 -9.24 -14.10 5.60
N ASN A 213 -7.96 -14.49 5.75
CA ASN A 213 -7.58 -15.89 5.89
C ASN A 213 -7.70 -16.33 7.35
N GLY A 214 -8.53 -17.34 7.60
CA GLY A 214 -8.77 -17.92 8.91
C GLY A 214 -7.90 -19.11 9.27
N SER A 215 -6.99 -19.54 8.37
CA SER A 215 -6.13 -20.70 8.62
C SER A 215 -5.19 -20.45 9.81
N PRO A 216 -4.90 -21.47 10.65
CA PRO A 216 -4.03 -21.31 11.82
C PRO A 216 -2.68 -20.68 11.48
N GLY A 217 -2.33 -19.62 12.22
CA GLY A 217 -1.11 -18.85 12.00
C GLY A 217 -1.11 -17.95 10.75
N GLN A 218 -2.21 -17.89 10.00
CA GLN A 218 -2.32 -17.14 8.74
C GLN A 218 -3.29 -15.97 8.76
N HIS A 219 -3.71 -15.51 9.94
CA HIS A 219 -4.67 -14.43 10.06
C HIS A 219 -4.12 -13.09 9.53
N ALA A 220 -4.58 -12.70 8.33
CA ALA A 220 -4.32 -11.43 7.65
C ALA A 220 -5.23 -11.33 6.40
N ILE A 221 -5.17 -10.21 5.69
CA ILE A 221 -5.77 -10.08 4.35
C ILE A 221 -4.88 -10.79 3.33
N PHE A 222 -5.39 -11.87 2.74
CA PHE A 222 -4.77 -12.64 1.65
C PHE A 222 -5.36 -12.24 0.30
N ILE A 223 -4.65 -12.60 -0.77
CA ILE A 223 -5.03 -12.34 -2.16
C ILE A 223 -4.98 -13.64 -2.93
N ALA A 224 -6.09 -13.97 -3.60
CA ALA A 224 -6.18 -15.05 -4.56
C ALA A 224 -6.46 -14.51 -5.96
N GLN A 225 -5.97 -15.24 -6.98
CA GLN A 225 -6.22 -14.91 -8.38
C GLN A 225 -7.20 -15.90 -8.99
N VAL A 226 -8.12 -15.40 -9.82
CA VAL A 226 -9.03 -16.20 -10.64
C VAL A 226 -8.42 -16.42 -12.02
N SER A 227 -8.24 -17.68 -12.39
CA SER A 227 -7.76 -18.10 -13.72
C SER A 227 -8.89 -18.09 -14.76
N ASP A 228 -8.54 -18.17 -16.05
CA ASP A 228 -9.52 -18.16 -17.15
C ASP A 228 -10.51 -19.35 -17.13
N ASP A 229 -10.15 -20.44 -16.44
CA ASP A 229 -11.01 -21.61 -16.24
C ASP A 229 -11.85 -21.53 -14.95
N GLY A 230 -11.79 -20.40 -14.24
CA GLY A 230 -12.49 -20.18 -12.97
C GLY A 230 -11.74 -20.70 -11.74
N THR A 231 -10.56 -21.30 -11.89
CA THR A 231 -9.76 -21.76 -10.74
C THR A 231 -9.28 -20.58 -9.90
N VAL A 232 -9.49 -20.65 -8.58
CA VAL A 232 -9.04 -19.62 -7.62
C VAL A 232 -7.81 -20.12 -6.89
N THR A 233 -6.72 -19.36 -6.92
CA THR A 233 -5.44 -19.74 -6.30
C THR A 233 -4.89 -18.61 -5.43
N PRO A 234 -4.73 -18.81 -4.11
CA PRO A 234 -4.00 -17.88 -3.24
C PRO A 234 -2.56 -17.70 -3.72
N PHE A 235 -2.08 -16.46 -3.81
CA PHE A 235 -0.72 -16.18 -4.29
C PHE A 235 0.03 -15.12 -3.49
N ASN A 236 -0.66 -14.24 -2.75
CA ASN A 236 -0.02 -13.22 -1.92
C ASN A 236 -0.91 -12.82 -0.74
N CYS A 237 -0.48 -11.81 0.01
CA CYS A 237 -1.18 -11.15 1.10
C CYS A 237 -0.87 -9.65 1.06
N VAL A 238 -1.75 -8.86 1.64
CA VAL A 238 -1.60 -7.41 1.71
C VAL A 238 -0.47 -7.04 2.67
N ARG A 239 0.34 -6.05 2.26
CA ARG A 239 1.30 -5.37 3.14
C ARG A 239 0.88 -3.92 3.28
N ILE A 240 0.88 -3.42 4.50
CA ILE A 240 0.61 -2.02 4.82
C ILE A 240 1.89 -1.46 5.44
N ASN A 241 2.49 -0.45 4.79
CA ASN A 241 3.80 0.11 5.13
C ASN A 241 4.89 -0.98 5.22
N GLY A 242 4.89 -1.90 4.24
CA GLY A 242 5.85 -3.01 4.14
C GLY A 242 5.69 -4.12 5.19
N GLN A 243 4.61 -4.13 5.98
CA GLN A 243 4.34 -5.17 6.99
C GLN A 243 3.02 -5.87 6.73
N VAL A 244 2.93 -7.17 7.03
CA VAL A 244 1.65 -7.87 7.05
C VAL A 244 0.93 -7.51 8.34
N ASP A 245 -0.20 -6.81 8.23
CA ASP A 245 -1.04 -6.48 9.39
C ASP A 245 -2.01 -7.63 9.68
N THR A 246 -1.71 -8.39 10.72
CA THR A 246 -2.56 -9.51 11.18
C THR A 246 -3.86 -9.05 11.85
N GLN A 247 -4.03 -7.75 12.10
CA GLN A 247 -5.24 -7.18 12.67
C GLN A 247 -6.15 -6.57 11.61
N ALA A 248 -5.66 -6.27 10.41
CA ALA A 248 -6.51 -5.76 9.33
C ALA A 248 -7.49 -6.84 8.84
N VAL A 249 -8.76 -6.49 8.77
CA VAL A 249 -9.85 -7.37 8.31
C VAL A 249 -10.87 -6.60 7.48
N ASP A 250 -11.80 -7.35 6.89
CA ASP A 250 -12.93 -6.86 6.09
C ASP A 250 -12.47 -5.90 4.96
N PRO A 251 -11.61 -6.38 4.04
CA PRO A 251 -11.07 -5.55 2.97
C PRO A 251 -12.16 -5.13 1.97
N ASP A 252 -12.06 -3.91 1.47
CA ASP A 252 -12.73 -3.43 0.25
C ASP A 252 -11.69 -2.69 -0.60
N VAL A 253 -11.49 -3.12 -1.84
CA VAL A 253 -10.41 -2.67 -2.72
C VAL A 253 -10.97 -2.07 -3.99
N LEU A 254 -10.80 -0.76 -4.12
CA LEU A 254 -11.15 -0.03 -5.32
C LEU A 254 -9.94 0.09 -6.26
N ARG A 255 -10.11 -0.27 -7.54
CA ARG A 255 -9.17 0.13 -8.60
C ARG A 255 -9.49 1.55 -9.07
N LEU A 256 -8.50 2.43 -8.99
CA LEU A 256 -8.58 3.83 -9.38
C LEU A 256 -8.36 4.01 -10.89
N SER A 257 -8.80 5.15 -11.41
CA SER A 257 -8.73 5.47 -12.84
C SER A 257 -7.31 5.62 -13.40
N ASP A 258 -6.34 5.92 -12.54
CA ASP A 258 -4.91 5.98 -12.86
C ASP A 258 -4.22 4.60 -12.81
N GLY A 259 -4.97 3.56 -12.46
CA GLY A 259 -4.48 2.19 -12.32
C GLY A 259 -3.99 1.84 -10.91
N GLY A 260 -3.97 2.80 -9.97
CA GLY A 260 -3.72 2.55 -8.57
C GLY A 260 -4.87 1.82 -7.88
N TYR A 261 -4.67 1.50 -6.61
CA TYR A 261 -5.62 0.80 -5.75
C TYR A 261 -5.78 1.54 -4.43
N GLN A 262 -7.00 1.51 -3.89
CA GLN A 262 -7.31 1.98 -2.55
C GLN A 262 -7.96 0.84 -1.77
N LEU A 263 -7.38 0.51 -0.63
CA LEU A 263 -7.90 -0.48 0.31
C LEU A 263 -8.59 0.26 1.44
N PHE A 264 -9.86 -0.05 1.70
CA PHE A 264 -10.54 0.24 2.95
C PHE A 264 -10.53 -1.02 3.82
N PHE A 265 -10.36 -0.84 5.13
CA PHE A 265 -10.36 -1.95 6.09
C PHE A 265 -10.71 -1.46 7.49
N ASN A 266 -11.03 -2.39 8.38
CA ASN A 266 -11.09 -2.13 9.82
C ASN A 266 -10.15 -3.07 10.57
N PRO A 267 -9.61 -2.65 11.73
CA PRO A 267 -8.84 -3.55 12.58
C PRO A 267 -9.78 -4.51 13.33
N LEU A 268 -9.25 -5.68 13.68
CA LEU A 268 -9.88 -6.62 14.59
C LEU A 268 -10.22 -5.91 15.90
N VAL A 269 -11.50 -5.95 16.28
CA VAL A 269 -11.95 -5.39 17.55
C VAL A 269 -11.37 -6.22 18.70
N SER A 270 -10.43 -5.64 19.45
CA SER A 270 -9.89 -6.30 20.64
C SER A 270 -10.97 -6.38 21.73
N ALA A 271 -11.02 -7.47 22.49
CA ALA A 271 -11.95 -7.64 23.61
C ALA A 271 -11.82 -6.57 24.72
N SER A 272 -10.77 -5.75 24.66
CA SER A 272 -10.49 -4.63 25.57
C SER A 272 -10.99 -3.26 25.08
N GLY A 273 -11.58 -3.15 23.87
CA GLY A 273 -12.12 -1.89 23.33
C GLY A 273 -11.04 -0.83 23.10
N SER A 274 -10.04 -1.15 22.28
CA SER A 274 -8.87 -0.29 22.02
C SER A 274 -9.19 0.97 21.21
N GLU A 275 -8.36 2.02 21.38
CA GLU A 275 -8.42 3.34 20.72
C GLU A 275 -8.28 3.35 19.18
N ASN A 276 -8.32 2.19 18.52
CA ASN A 276 -8.11 2.03 17.07
C ASN A 276 -9.36 1.51 16.34
N GLU A 277 -10.55 1.54 16.95
CA GLU A 277 -11.77 1.16 16.23
C GLU A 277 -12.13 2.20 15.16
N GLY A 278 -12.57 1.73 13.99
CA GLY A 278 -12.93 2.61 12.89
C GLY A 278 -12.58 2.04 11.52
N ILE A 279 -12.80 2.86 10.49
CA ILE A 279 -12.41 2.55 9.12
C ILE A 279 -11.12 3.28 8.78
N TYR A 280 -10.20 2.53 8.18
CA TYR A 280 -8.93 3.02 7.66
C TYR A 280 -8.92 2.88 6.15
N TYR A 281 -8.11 3.69 5.48
CA TYR A 281 -7.73 3.42 4.10
C TYR A 281 -6.21 3.44 3.92
N ALA A 282 -5.75 2.77 2.86
CA ALA A 282 -4.37 2.77 2.39
C ALA A 282 -4.35 2.74 0.85
N THR A 283 -3.25 3.14 0.21
CA THR A 283 -3.14 3.23 -1.27
C THR A 283 -1.98 2.42 -1.82
N SER A 284 -2.13 1.87 -3.02
CA SER A 284 -1.13 1.00 -3.67
C SER A 284 -1.04 1.28 -5.17
N THR A 285 0.13 1.02 -5.76
CA THR A 285 0.31 1.03 -7.22
C THR A 285 0.22 -0.37 -7.85
N ASP A 286 0.30 -1.43 -7.04
CA ASP A 286 0.37 -2.82 -7.50
C ASP A 286 -0.73 -3.73 -6.91
N GLY A 287 -1.53 -3.22 -5.98
CA GLY A 287 -2.61 -3.94 -5.31
C GLY A 287 -2.12 -4.91 -4.22
N ILE A 288 -0.83 -4.95 -3.91
CA ILE A 288 -0.25 -5.86 -2.90
C ILE A 288 0.39 -5.07 -1.77
N HIS A 289 1.11 -4.00 -2.12
CA HIS A 289 1.86 -3.16 -1.20
C HIS A 289 1.16 -1.81 -1.09
N PHE A 290 0.54 -1.60 0.07
CA PHE A 290 -0.22 -0.40 0.40
C PHE A 290 0.56 0.48 1.36
N SER A 291 0.45 1.80 1.16
CA SER A 291 1.06 2.84 1.97
C SER A 291 0.00 3.63 2.74
N SER A 292 0.43 4.31 3.81
CA SER A 292 -0.32 5.41 4.44
C SER A 292 -1.67 5.03 5.04
N ALA A 293 -1.70 4.05 5.95
CA ALA A 293 -2.90 3.70 6.71
C ALA A 293 -3.43 4.89 7.53
N THR A 294 -4.54 5.48 7.07
CA THR A 294 -5.17 6.67 7.65
C THR A 294 -6.57 6.35 8.13
N GLN A 295 -6.88 6.67 9.38
CA GLN A 295 -8.24 6.51 9.92
C GLN A 295 -9.14 7.60 9.34
N ILE A 296 -10.19 7.20 8.63
CA ILE A 296 -11.17 8.10 7.98
C ILE A 296 -12.52 8.11 8.68
N ILE A 297 -12.83 7.06 9.43
CA ILE A 297 -14.01 6.99 10.31
C ILE A 297 -13.53 6.59 11.70
N ALA A 298 -13.70 7.48 12.68
CA ALA A 298 -13.33 7.23 14.09
C ALA A 298 -14.52 6.77 14.96
N GLN A 299 -15.57 6.23 14.33
CA GLN A 299 -16.74 5.71 15.02
C GLN A 299 -16.44 4.33 15.61
N THR A 300 -16.59 4.20 16.93
CA THR A 300 -16.55 2.93 17.66
C THR A 300 -17.51 1.92 17.03
N GLY A 301 -17.03 0.70 16.79
CA GLY A 301 -17.81 -0.37 16.17
C GLY A 301 -18.10 -0.22 14.67
N ALA A 302 -17.49 0.74 13.96
CA ALA A 302 -17.59 0.80 12.50
C ALA A 302 -16.79 -0.35 11.86
N LEU A 303 -17.47 -1.18 11.07
CA LEU A 303 -16.96 -2.40 10.44
C LEU A 303 -17.46 -2.54 9.01
N ASN A 304 -16.85 -3.45 8.25
CA ASN A 304 -17.23 -3.83 6.88
C ASN A 304 -17.36 -2.60 5.96
N PRO A 305 -16.26 -1.88 5.71
CA PRO A 305 -16.30 -0.74 4.81
C PRO A 305 -16.58 -1.20 3.38
N SER A 306 -17.26 -0.36 2.59
CA SER A 306 -17.23 -0.45 1.13
C SER A 306 -17.26 0.92 0.48
N GLY A 307 -16.33 1.19 -0.44
CA GLY A 307 -16.07 2.52 -0.98
C GLY A 307 -16.12 2.59 -2.50
N ILE A 308 -16.59 3.73 -3.04
CA ILE A 308 -16.60 4.02 -4.48
C ILE A 308 -16.19 5.47 -4.76
N HIS A 309 -15.50 5.66 -5.90
CA HIS A 309 -15.19 6.97 -6.46
C HIS A 309 -16.17 7.34 -7.57
N LEU A 310 -16.78 8.53 -7.48
CA LEU A 310 -17.80 9.01 -8.40
C LEU A 310 -17.21 9.87 -9.53
N ASN A 311 -17.93 9.99 -10.64
CA ASN A 311 -17.50 10.77 -11.81
C ASN A 311 -17.32 12.27 -11.53
N ASP A 312 -17.97 12.81 -10.50
CA ASP A 312 -17.83 14.22 -10.09
C ASP A 312 -16.62 14.46 -9.18
N GLY A 313 -15.85 13.41 -8.89
CA GLY A 313 -14.66 13.42 -8.05
C GLY A 313 -14.95 13.18 -6.56
N SER A 314 -16.22 13.09 -6.16
CA SER A 314 -16.59 12.77 -4.78
C SER A 314 -16.52 11.25 -4.51
N TRP A 315 -16.58 10.91 -3.22
CA TRP A 315 -16.46 9.55 -2.71
C TRP A 315 -17.70 9.20 -1.90
N LEU A 316 -18.14 7.95 -2.02
CA LEU A 316 -19.07 7.36 -1.06
C LEU A 316 -18.39 6.22 -0.33
N LEU A 317 -18.59 6.17 0.97
CA LEU A 317 -18.17 5.09 1.85
C LEU A 317 -19.39 4.57 2.59
N THR A 318 -19.56 3.26 2.63
CA THR A 318 -20.48 2.59 3.54
C THR A 318 -19.70 1.87 4.63
N PHE A 319 -20.33 1.72 5.78
CA PHE A 319 -19.85 0.89 6.89
C PHE A 319 -21.05 0.54 7.78
N THR A 320 -20.93 -0.47 8.62
CA THR A 320 -22.00 -0.87 9.56
C THR A 320 -21.49 -0.90 10.99
N ASP A 321 -22.39 -0.67 11.94
CA ASP A 321 -22.22 -1.07 13.33
C ASP A 321 -23.31 -2.07 13.74
N GLU A 322 -23.45 -2.36 15.04
CA GLU A 322 -24.47 -3.29 15.57
C GLU A 322 -25.92 -2.85 15.28
N SER A 323 -26.14 -1.59 14.89
CA SER A 323 -27.46 -0.95 14.84
C SER A 323 -27.88 -0.50 13.45
N ARG A 324 -26.94 -0.04 12.62
CA ARG A 324 -27.21 0.61 11.34
C ARG A 324 -26.07 0.38 10.34
N THR A 325 -26.45 0.42 9.07
CA THR A 325 -25.52 0.63 7.96
C THR A 325 -25.54 2.10 7.58
N TYR A 326 -24.39 2.76 7.51
CA TYR A 326 -24.24 4.18 7.20
C TYR A 326 -23.74 4.38 5.77
N ILE A 327 -24.10 5.52 5.17
CA ILE A 327 -23.45 6.06 3.98
C ILE A 327 -22.85 7.41 4.35
N ALA A 328 -21.57 7.57 4.05
CA ALA A 328 -20.84 8.80 4.19
C ALA A 328 -20.29 9.29 2.83
N ASN A 329 -20.19 10.60 2.68
CA ASN A 329 -19.69 11.27 1.49
C ASN A 329 -18.41 12.05 1.82
N SER A 330 -17.48 12.09 0.88
CA SER A 330 -16.27 12.91 0.94
C SER A 330 -15.98 13.60 -0.40
N THR A 331 -15.40 14.81 -0.35
CA THR A 331 -14.90 15.52 -1.53
C THR A 331 -13.38 15.47 -1.66
N ASP A 332 -12.70 14.89 -0.69
CA ASP A 332 -11.25 14.94 -0.52
C ASP A 332 -10.63 13.61 -0.11
N ASP A 333 -11.38 12.51 -0.12
CA ASP A 333 -11.02 11.14 0.32
C ASP A 333 -10.52 10.98 1.76
N GLU A 334 -10.33 12.07 2.50
CA GLU A 334 -9.80 12.09 3.87
C GLU A 334 -10.90 12.33 4.91
N SER A 335 -11.93 13.12 4.58
CA SER A 335 -12.98 13.53 5.51
C SER A 335 -14.37 13.12 5.04
N TYR A 336 -15.03 12.26 5.82
CA TYR A 336 -16.34 11.71 5.48
C TYR A 336 -17.46 12.24 6.39
N GLU A 337 -18.57 12.68 5.78
CA GLU A 337 -19.81 13.08 6.47
C GLU A 337 -20.92 12.06 6.21
N ILE A 338 -21.56 11.55 7.27
CA ILE A 338 -22.72 10.64 7.15
C ILE A 338 -23.91 11.39 6.52
N ILE A 339 -24.41 10.89 5.41
CA ILE A 339 -25.52 11.48 4.64
C ILE A 339 -26.79 10.61 4.64
N ALA A 340 -26.69 9.32 4.94
CA ALA A 340 -27.82 8.41 5.02
C ALA A 340 -27.52 7.22 5.94
N ASP A 341 -28.57 6.53 6.41
CA ASP A 341 -28.45 5.31 7.20
C ASP A 341 -29.64 4.36 7.05
N PHE A 342 -29.36 3.05 7.09
CA PHE A 342 -30.28 1.95 6.79
C PHE A 342 -30.34 0.94 7.95
N PRO A 343 -31.33 0.02 7.96
CA PRO A 343 -31.28 -1.15 8.82
C PRO A 343 -29.92 -1.87 8.71
N PRO A 344 -29.47 -2.53 9.78
CA PRO A 344 -28.15 -3.14 9.83
C PRO A 344 -28.02 -4.26 8.79
N GLY A 345 -26.86 -4.32 8.16
CA GLY A 345 -26.46 -5.34 7.20
C GLY A 345 -25.03 -5.09 6.76
N ILE A 346 -24.42 -6.07 6.11
CA ILE A 346 -23.05 -5.97 5.61
C ILE A 346 -23.11 -5.31 4.23
N PRO A 347 -22.63 -4.07 4.10
CA PRO A 347 -22.82 -3.28 2.89
C PRO A 347 -21.76 -3.60 1.83
N GLU A 348 -22.15 -3.40 0.58
CA GLU A 348 -21.28 -3.42 -0.58
C GLU A 348 -21.79 -2.39 -1.60
N LEU A 349 -20.91 -1.49 -2.04
CA LEU A 349 -21.21 -0.45 -3.02
C LEU A 349 -20.74 -0.87 -4.40
N ASN A 350 -21.58 -0.61 -5.41
CA ASN A 350 -21.17 -0.71 -6.79
C ASN A 350 -21.57 0.55 -7.56
N TYR A 351 -20.61 1.14 -8.28
CA TYR A 351 -20.86 2.29 -9.14
C TYR A 351 -20.85 1.93 -10.62
N GLN A 352 -21.94 2.27 -11.29
CA GLN A 352 -22.08 2.17 -12.74
C GLN A 352 -21.94 3.57 -13.34
N SER A 353 -20.73 3.89 -13.76
CA SER A 353 -20.36 5.23 -14.23
C SER A 353 -21.00 5.63 -15.57
N ASP A 354 -21.51 4.67 -16.35
CA ASP A 354 -22.15 4.90 -17.65
C ASP A 354 -23.54 5.53 -17.54
N ASN A 355 -24.25 5.26 -16.45
CA ASN A 355 -25.60 5.78 -16.19
C ASN A 355 -25.72 6.54 -14.85
N ASN A 356 -24.61 6.75 -14.14
CA ASN A 356 -24.56 7.35 -12.81
C ASN A 356 -25.44 6.62 -11.78
N GLU A 357 -25.48 5.29 -11.86
CA GLU A 357 -26.25 4.45 -10.95
C GLU A 357 -25.33 3.89 -9.87
N ILE A 358 -25.69 4.13 -8.61
CA ILE A 358 -25.03 3.53 -7.46
C ILE A 358 -25.96 2.47 -6.90
N ARG A 359 -25.44 1.27 -6.66
CA ARG A 359 -26.16 0.22 -5.94
C ARG A 359 -25.51 -0.03 -4.59
N LEU A 360 -26.33 -0.08 -3.56
CA LEU A 360 -25.98 -0.59 -2.25
C LEU A 360 -26.58 -1.98 -2.11
N TYR A 361 -25.73 -2.98 -2.02
CA TYR A 361 -26.08 -4.35 -1.67
C TYR A 361 -25.89 -4.50 -0.17
N ASN A 362 -26.95 -4.81 0.57
CA ASN A 362 -26.89 -4.95 2.02
C ASN A 362 -27.26 -6.39 2.37
N ALA A 363 -26.26 -7.20 2.74
CA ALA A 363 -26.47 -8.59 3.07
C ALA A 363 -26.95 -8.74 4.52
N GLU A 364 -28.03 -9.50 4.67
CA GLU A 364 -28.56 -9.94 5.96
C GLU A 364 -28.55 -11.48 6.00
N LEU A 365 -28.67 -12.06 7.20
CA LEU A 365 -28.74 -13.52 7.38
C LEU A 365 -29.80 -14.22 6.52
N THR A 366 -30.84 -13.51 6.09
CA THR A 366 -31.98 -14.08 5.35
C THR A 366 -32.04 -13.70 3.87
N GLY A 367 -31.14 -12.84 3.38
CA GLY A 367 -31.18 -12.41 1.99
C GLY A 367 -30.33 -11.18 1.68
N LEU A 368 -30.51 -10.68 0.47
CA LEU A 368 -29.79 -9.53 -0.07
C LEU A 368 -30.80 -8.42 -0.35
N GLU A 369 -30.71 -7.32 0.38
CA GLU A 369 -31.46 -6.11 0.07
C GLU A 369 -30.63 -5.25 -0.89
N VAL A 370 -31.24 -4.73 -1.95
CA VAL A 370 -30.56 -3.85 -2.90
C VAL A 370 -31.26 -2.51 -2.93
N ARG A 371 -30.50 -1.43 -2.82
CA ARG A 371 -30.98 -0.06 -3.02
C ARG A 371 -30.23 0.60 -4.15
N VAL A 372 -30.89 1.53 -4.84
CA VAL A 372 -30.32 2.29 -5.94
C VAL A 372 -30.42 3.79 -5.72
N SER A 373 -29.34 4.50 -6.01
CA SER A 373 -29.28 5.96 -6.12
C SER A 373 -28.84 6.36 -7.53
N ILE A 374 -29.41 7.46 -8.03
CA ILE A 374 -29.05 8.08 -9.31
C ILE A 374 -28.64 9.56 -9.14
N ASP A 375 -28.46 9.99 -7.90
CA ASP A 375 -28.21 11.36 -7.48
C ASP A 375 -27.07 11.43 -6.45
N ASN A 376 -26.02 10.63 -6.69
CA ASN A 376 -24.78 10.61 -5.91
C ASN A 376 -25.02 10.28 -4.43
N GLY A 377 -25.92 9.32 -4.16
CA GLY A 377 -26.20 8.82 -2.81
C GLY A 377 -27.16 9.69 -1.99
N LEU A 378 -27.75 10.74 -2.56
CA LEU A 378 -28.67 11.63 -1.84
C LEU A 378 -30.06 11.01 -1.61
N THR A 379 -30.56 10.24 -2.57
CA THR A 379 -31.82 9.50 -2.44
C THR A 379 -31.66 8.04 -2.86
N TRP A 380 -32.41 7.16 -2.20
CA TRP A 380 -32.30 5.70 -2.36
C TRP A 380 -33.68 5.07 -2.53
N ASN A 381 -33.78 4.18 -3.51
CA ASN A 381 -34.98 3.39 -3.77
C ASN A 381 -34.65 1.89 -3.65
N GLU A 382 -35.53 1.12 -3.02
CA GLU A 382 -35.36 -0.33 -2.91
C GLU A 382 -35.62 -1.02 -4.27
N LEU A 383 -34.77 -1.99 -4.58
CA LEU A 383 -34.91 -2.90 -5.71
C LEU A 383 -35.18 -4.31 -5.19
N GLN A 384 -36.02 -5.05 -5.91
CA GLN A 384 -36.23 -6.46 -5.62
C GLN A 384 -35.04 -7.26 -6.14
N ALA A 385 -34.42 -8.02 -5.25
CA ALA A 385 -33.25 -8.83 -5.52
C ALA A 385 -33.43 -10.23 -4.93
N THR A 386 -32.72 -11.20 -5.50
CA THR A 386 -32.66 -12.57 -4.98
C THR A 386 -31.23 -13.08 -5.07
N ALA A 387 -30.72 -13.64 -3.99
CA ALA A 387 -29.39 -14.23 -3.96
C ALA A 387 -29.35 -15.41 -2.97
N PRO A 388 -28.43 -16.37 -3.16
CA PRO A 388 -28.27 -17.51 -2.25
C PRO A 388 -27.63 -17.08 -0.92
N GLY A 389 -28.35 -17.18 0.21
CA GLY A 389 -27.82 -17.12 1.59
C GLY A 389 -26.53 -16.33 1.81
N VAL A 390 -26.53 -15.05 1.41
CA VAL A 390 -25.33 -14.23 1.24
C VAL A 390 -24.88 -13.65 2.57
N GLN A 391 -23.58 -13.70 2.84
CA GLN A 391 -22.92 -12.88 3.86
C GLN A 391 -21.61 -12.34 3.26
N ASP A 392 -21.18 -11.17 3.71
CA ASP A 392 -20.03 -10.44 3.17
C ASP A 392 -20.02 -10.39 1.62
N PRO A 393 -20.98 -9.70 1.00
CA PRO A 393 -21.06 -9.64 -0.45
C PRO A 393 -19.89 -8.81 -1.01
N SER A 394 -19.33 -9.24 -2.14
CA SER A 394 -18.54 -8.39 -3.03
C SER A 394 -19.01 -8.53 -4.46
N ILE A 395 -19.22 -7.40 -5.13
CA ILE A 395 -19.86 -7.31 -6.44
C ILE A 395 -18.88 -6.83 -7.50
N LEU A 396 -18.53 -7.74 -8.41
CA LEU A 396 -17.73 -7.42 -9.58
C LEU A 396 -18.59 -7.41 -10.86
N LYS A 397 -18.72 -6.25 -11.49
CA LYS A 397 -19.30 -6.13 -12.84
C LYS A 397 -18.23 -6.51 -13.89
N HIS A 398 -18.12 -7.80 -14.18
CA HIS A 398 -17.10 -8.35 -15.08
C HIS A 398 -17.29 -7.91 -16.54
N SER A 399 -18.54 -7.76 -17.00
CA SER A 399 -18.85 -7.23 -18.33
C SER A 399 -20.21 -6.51 -18.35
N SER A 400 -20.62 -6.00 -19.52
CA SER A 400 -21.92 -5.33 -19.67
C SER A 400 -23.13 -6.23 -19.38
N SER A 401 -22.95 -7.55 -19.39
CA SER A 401 -24.02 -8.53 -19.17
C SER A 401 -23.69 -9.56 -18.10
N GLU A 402 -22.61 -9.37 -17.34
CA GLU A 402 -22.15 -10.34 -16.37
C GLU A 402 -21.70 -9.66 -15.08
N TRP A 403 -22.34 -10.09 -14.00
CA TRP A 403 -22.09 -9.69 -12.63
C TRP A 403 -21.71 -10.94 -11.85
N LEU A 404 -20.68 -10.80 -11.03
CA LEU A 404 -20.23 -11.81 -10.10
C LEU A 404 -20.48 -11.31 -8.68
N LEU A 405 -21.07 -12.17 -7.86
CA LEU A 405 -21.21 -11.97 -6.42
C LEU A 405 -20.32 -12.99 -5.74
N TYR A 406 -19.23 -12.54 -5.13
CA TYR A 406 -18.44 -13.33 -4.20
C TYR A 406 -19.03 -13.17 -2.81
N TYR A 407 -19.14 -14.26 -2.06
CA TYR A 407 -19.77 -14.23 -0.74
C TYR A 407 -19.25 -15.34 0.14
N ARG A 408 -19.33 -15.11 1.46
CA ARG A 408 -19.07 -16.16 2.45
C ARG A 408 -20.33 -16.96 2.75
N PHE A 409 -20.13 -18.21 3.13
CA PHE A 409 -21.14 -19.07 3.76
C PHE A 409 -20.47 -20.04 4.75
N THR A 410 -21.29 -20.75 5.53
CA THR A 410 -20.85 -21.79 6.48
C THR A 410 -21.57 -23.10 6.17
N ASP A 411 -20.87 -24.23 6.26
CA ASP A 411 -21.40 -25.58 6.02
C ASP A 411 -22.36 -26.10 7.11
#